data_AF-A0A3A0B1J6-F1
#
_entry.id   AF-A0A3A0B1J6-F1
#
_cell.length_a   1.000
_cell.length_b   1.000
_cell.length_c   1.000
_cell.angle_alpha   90.00
_cell.angle_beta   90.00
_cell.angle_gamma   90.00
#
_symmetry.space_group_name_H-M   'P 1'
#
loop_
_entity.id
_entity.type
_entity.pdbx_description
1 polymer ?
#
loop_
_entity_poly.entity_id
_entity_poly.type
_entity_poly.pdbx_seq_one_letter_code
_entity_poly.pdbx_strand_id
1 'polypeptide(L)'
;MWEDQRIQQAILAARAGRELTARDMFLDIVRDQPHNETAWLWLIGLLDDPEDCIEACERALMINPGRAPVRERLNQLLAEREQRLAEERARAEEQARTARKAMKPDDRESALMLARHLTASQHAGPEAWRFLSEASTDINEQIGALKKLLEFEPGNARVKNKVRQLNHFIEDPFDLASFYTERGEREKAIAAYQTAAMDPRFKKRWNEIYWKMASLQRQREEQIAHIPPLVSIARLTFAPTLLYVALTLVHVGVNPFANPQPLLWSGFFVVLLGGFMNALAVVRSHNKIWAVLFRTAAAHSTPAMRFIMATGGWILIALPHILLFLLAVMRIKDIGSGLEIGL
;
A
#
# COMPACT_ATOMS: atom_id res chain seq x y z
N MET A 1 -58.67 -25.44 32.26
CA MET A 1 -59.24 -24.53 33.30
C MET A 1 -58.17 -23.77 34.10
N TRP A 2 -56.98 -24.32 34.34
CA TRP A 2 -55.87 -23.57 35.00
C TRP A 2 -55.08 -22.64 34.07
N GLU A 3 -55.16 -22.84 32.76
CA GLU A 3 -54.42 -22.09 31.73
C GLU A 3 -54.95 -20.66 31.58
N ASP A 4 -56.27 -20.50 31.46
CA ASP A 4 -56.92 -19.17 31.45
C ASP A 4 -56.69 -18.40 32.75
N GLN A 5 -56.51 -19.10 33.87
CA GLN A 5 -56.28 -18.45 35.16
C GLN A 5 -54.87 -17.85 35.27
N ARG A 6 -53.85 -18.53 34.73
CA ARG A 6 -52.46 -18.04 34.72
C ARG A 6 -52.32 -16.77 33.88
N ILE A 7 -52.90 -16.74 32.68
CA ILE A 7 -52.80 -15.56 31.81
C ILE A 7 -53.55 -14.36 32.38
N GLN A 8 -54.71 -14.58 33.01
CA GLN A 8 -55.45 -13.50 33.70
C GLN A 8 -54.67 -12.94 34.89
N GLN A 9 -53.98 -13.80 35.67
CA GLN A 9 -53.12 -13.35 36.76
C GLN A 9 -51.94 -12.50 36.25
N ALA A 10 -51.30 -12.91 35.15
CA ALA A 10 -50.22 -12.14 34.53
C ALA A 10 -50.72 -10.77 34.02
N ILE A 11 -51.90 -10.71 33.40
CA ILE A 11 -52.53 -9.46 32.95
C ILE A 11 -52.84 -8.54 34.13
N LEU A 12 -53.37 -9.08 35.24
CA LEU A 12 -53.65 -8.31 36.45
C LEU A 12 -52.35 -7.77 37.07
N ALA A 13 -51.27 -8.56 37.06
CA ALA A 13 -49.96 -8.11 37.52
C ALA A 13 -49.43 -6.94 36.65
N ALA A 14 -49.53 -7.05 35.32
CA ALA A 14 -49.12 -6.00 34.39
C ALA A 14 -49.94 -4.72 34.62
N ARG A 15 -51.27 -4.82 34.72
CA ARG A 15 -52.17 -3.69 34.97
C ARG A 15 -51.96 -3.03 36.33
N ALA A 16 -51.46 -3.77 37.31
CA ALA A 16 -51.10 -3.25 38.63
C ALA A 16 -49.73 -2.55 38.65
N GLY A 17 -49.06 -2.40 37.50
CA GLY A 17 -47.72 -1.78 37.39
C GLY A 17 -46.59 -2.68 37.87
N ARG A 18 -46.83 -3.98 38.08
CA ARG A 18 -45.80 -4.96 38.47
C ARG A 18 -45.15 -5.57 37.23
N GLU A 19 -44.46 -4.75 36.46
CA GLU A 19 -43.94 -5.09 35.13
C GLU A 19 -42.97 -6.27 35.13
N LEU A 20 -41.99 -6.30 36.05
CA LEU A 20 -41.04 -7.42 36.18
C LEU A 20 -41.75 -8.74 36.49
N THR A 21 -42.65 -8.72 37.47
CA THR A 21 -43.43 -9.92 37.86
C THR A 21 -44.33 -10.39 36.73
N ALA A 22 -44.95 -9.46 35.99
CA ALA A 22 -45.78 -9.79 34.85
C ALA A 22 -44.95 -10.38 33.69
N ARG A 23 -43.77 -9.80 33.42
CA ARG A 23 -42.83 -10.30 32.41
C ARG A 23 -42.44 -11.74 32.69
N ASP A 24 -42.01 -12.04 33.92
CA ASP A 24 -41.63 -13.41 34.31
C ASP A 24 -42.81 -14.39 34.15
N MET A 25 -44.02 -13.99 34.57
CA MET A 25 -45.23 -14.79 34.39
C MET A 25 -45.54 -15.04 32.90
N PHE A 26 -45.40 -14.03 32.04
CA PHE A 26 -45.64 -14.21 30.60
C PHE A 26 -44.55 -15.05 29.94
N LEU A 27 -43.28 -14.95 30.35
CA LEU A 27 -42.19 -15.81 29.89
C LEU A 27 -42.45 -17.28 30.22
N ASP A 28 -42.90 -17.57 31.45
CA ASP A 28 -43.29 -18.93 31.84
C ASP A 28 -44.48 -19.44 31.00
N ILE A 29 -45.47 -18.58 30.74
CA ILE A 29 -46.63 -18.94 29.90
C ILE A 29 -46.21 -19.25 28.46
N VAL A 30 -45.36 -18.44 27.82
CA VAL A 30 -44.95 -18.71 26.43
C VAL A 30 -43.98 -19.89 26.33
N ARG A 31 -43.27 -20.23 27.40
CA ARG A 31 -42.44 -21.44 27.46
C ARG A 31 -43.29 -22.70 27.49
N ASP A 32 -44.36 -22.71 28.29
CA ASP A 32 -45.31 -23.82 28.37
C ASP A 32 -46.24 -23.85 27.13
N GLN A 33 -46.59 -22.67 26.59
CA GLN A 33 -47.53 -22.49 25.48
C GLN A 33 -46.97 -21.56 24.39
N PRO A 34 -46.07 -22.05 23.52
CA PRO A 34 -45.41 -21.22 22.51
C PRO A 34 -46.36 -20.58 21.48
N HIS A 35 -47.59 -21.11 21.33
CA HIS A 35 -48.60 -20.61 20.38
C HIS A 35 -49.58 -19.61 21.00
N ASN A 36 -49.37 -19.17 22.25
CA ASN A 36 -50.27 -18.23 22.93
C ASN A 36 -50.00 -16.79 22.48
N GLU A 37 -50.74 -16.32 21.46
CA GLU A 37 -50.60 -14.97 20.89
C GLU A 37 -50.73 -13.87 21.96
N THR A 38 -51.67 -14.01 22.89
CA THR A 38 -51.95 -12.96 23.89
C THR A 38 -50.75 -12.77 24.82
N ALA A 39 -50.11 -13.85 25.26
CA ALA A 39 -48.92 -13.78 26.10
C ALA A 39 -47.75 -13.09 25.37
N TRP A 40 -47.53 -13.40 24.08
CA TRP A 40 -46.52 -12.71 23.27
C TRP A 40 -46.81 -11.22 23.09
N LEU A 41 -48.07 -10.82 22.88
CA LEU A 41 -48.45 -9.42 22.75
C LEU A 41 -48.17 -8.62 24.03
N TRP A 42 -48.40 -9.21 25.20
CA TRP A 42 -48.04 -8.57 26.47
C TRP A 42 -46.53 -8.50 26.68
N LEU A 43 -45.77 -9.52 26.26
CA LEU A 43 -44.30 -9.49 26.34
C LEU A 43 -43.69 -8.35 25.51
N ILE A 44 -44.19 -8.09 24.30
CA ILE A 44 -43.69 -6.99 23.45
C ILE A 44 -43.70 -5.63 24.16
N GLY A 45 -44.69 -5.39 25.03
CA GLY A 45 -44.79 -4.14 25.81
C GLY A 45 -44.03 -4.14 27.13
N LEU A 46 -43.50 -5.27 27.58
CA LEU A 46 -42.82 -5.45 28.87
C LEU A 46 -41.31 -5.76 28.72
N LEU A 47 -40.84 -5.98 27.50
CA LEU A 47 -39.43 -6.26 27.20
C LEU A 47 -38.66 -4.95 27.01
N ASP A 48 -37.57 -4.81 27.74
CA ASP A 48 -36.69 -3.64 27.71
C ASP A 48 -35.60 -3.76 26.63
N ASP A 49 -35.19 -5.00 26.32
CA ASP A 49 -34.18 -5.27 25.30
C ASP A 49 -34.80 -5.33 23.89
N PRO A 50 -34.30 -4.54 22.93
CA PRO A 50 -34.85 -4.52 21.58
C PRO A 50 -34.69 -5.83 20.82
N GLU A 51 -33.65 -6.64 21.08
CA GLU A 51 -33.49 -7.94 20.39
C GLU A 51 -34.51 -8.96 20.91
N ASP A 52 -34.72 -9.02 22.23
CA ASP A 52 -35.79 -9.83 22.82
C ASP A 52 -37.19 -9.39 22.30
N CYS A 53 -37.40 -8.09 22.14
CA CYS A 53 -38.65 -7.54 21.60
C CYS A 53 -38.85 -7.91 20.11
N ILE A 54 -37.77 -7.91 19.31
CA ILE A 54 -37.78 -8.41 17.92
C ILE A 54 -38.21 -9.88 17.89
N GLU A 55 -37.59 -10.74 18.72
CA GLU A 55 -37.97 -12.16 18.76
C GLU A 55 -39.44 -12.33 19.15
N ALA A 56 -39.92 -11.62 20.19
CA ALA A 56 -41.31 -11.69 20.62
C ALA A 56 -42.29 -11.22 19.51
N CYS A 57 -41.93 -10.17 18.77
CA CYS A 57 -42.68 -9.70 17.60
C CYS A 57 -42.73 -10.75 16.47
N GLU A 58 -41.61 -11.40 16.15
CA GLU A 58 -41.53 -12.46 15.14
C GLU A 58 -42.40 -13.67 15.53
N ARG A 59 -42.33 -14.11 16.80
CA ARG A 59 -43.15 -15.21 17.33
C ARG A 59 -44.64 -14.88 17.27
N ALA A 60 -45.04 -13.67 17.66
CA ALA A 60 -46.43 -13.23 17.59
C ALA A 60 -46.95 -13.21 16.14
N LEU A 61 -46.13 -12.75 15.19
CA LEU A 61 -46.48 -12.71 13.76
C LEU A 61 -46.49 -14.10 13.10
N MET A 62 -45.67 -15.05 13.58
CA MET A 62 -45.78 -16.46 13.17
C MET A 62 -47.14 -17.06 13.53
N ILE A 63 -47.68 -16.72 14.71
CA ILE A 63 -48.98 -17.19 15.17
C ILE A 63 -50.12 -16.47 14.43
N ASN A 64 -50.02 -15.14 14.31
CA ASN A 64 -51.01 -14.32 13.63
C ASN A 64 -50.36 -13.25 12.73
N PRO A 65 -50.15 -13.56 11.44
CA PRO A 65 -49.51 -12.65 10.49
C PRO A 65 -50.30 -11.35 10.25
N GLY A 66 -51.60 -11.31 10.56
CA GLY A 66 -52.49 -10.19 10.26
C GLY A 66 -52.39 -9.00 11.21
N ARG A 67 -51.59 -9.09 12.29
CA ARG A 67 -51.47 -8.04 13.30
C ARG A 67 -50.62 -6.87 12.80
N ALA A 68 -51.28 -5.90 12.18
CA ALA A 68 -50.64 -4.68 11.68
C ALA A 68 -49.79 -3.94 12.74
N PRO A 69 -50.24 -3.74 14.00
CA PRO A 69 -49.45 -3.02 15.00
C PRO A 69 -48.13 -3.73 15.37
N VAL A 70 -48.14 -5.07 15.44
CA VAL A 70 -46.94 -5.87 15.76
C VAL A 70 -45.93 -5.79 14.61
N ARG A 71 -46.42 -5.84 13.36
CA ARG A 71 -45.58 -5.69 12.18
C ARG A 71 -44.94 -4.31 12.10
N GLU A 72 -45.70 -3.26 12.40
CA GLU A 72 -45.18 -1.91 12.45
C GLU A 72 -44.10 -1.76 13.53
N ARG A 73 -44.34 -2.30 14.73
CA ARG A 73 -43.34 -2.33 15.80
C ARG A 73 -42.08 -3.09 15.40
N LEU A 74 -42.20 -4.27 14.78
CA LEU A 74 -41.06 -5.03 14.29
C LEU A 74 -40.25 -4.24 13.27
N ASN A 75 -40.91 -3.61 12.29
CA ASN A 75 -40.24 -2.80 11.28
C ASN A 75 -39.48 -1.60 11.90
N GLN A 76 -40.05 -0.96 12.92
CA GLN A 76 -39.38 0.11 13.66
C GLN A 76 -38.12 -0.41 14.37
N LEU A 77 -38.21 -1.52 15.09
CA LEU A 77 -37.07 -2.11 15.81
C LEU A 77 -35.96 -2.57 14.85
N LEU A 78 -36.32 -3.15 13.71
CA LEU A 78 -35.34 -3.52 12.67
C LEU A 78 -34.66 -2.30 12.08
N ALA A 79 -35.39 -1.20 11.84
CA ALA A 79 -34.80 0.05 11.36
C ALA A 79 -33.86 0.67 12.39
N GLU A 80 -34.23 0.68 13.68
CA GLU A 80 -33.36 1.14 14.78
C GLU A 80 -32.10 0.29 14.90
N ARG A 81 -32.23 -1.04 14.76
CA ARG A 81 -31.10 -1.97 14.73
C ARG A 81 -30.15 -1.67 13.58
N GLU A 82 -30.67 -1.49 12.37
CA GLU A 82 -29.87 -1.15 11.19
C GLU A 82 -29.15 0.19 11.38
N GLN A 83 -29.81 1.20 11.95
CA GLN A 83 -29.19 2.49 12.27
C GLN A 83 -28.06 2.33 13.28
N ARG A 84 -28.27 1.59 14.38
CA ARG A 84 -27.23 1.32 15.39
C ARG A 84 -26.01 0.64 14.78
N LEU A 85 -26.23 -0.38 13.95
CA LEU A 85 -25.16 -1.08 13.23
C LEU A 85 -24.43 -0.16 12.24
N ALA A 86 -25.15 0.74 11.56
CA ALA A 86 -24.55 1.72 10.67
C ALA A 86 -23.68 2.73 11.43
N GLU A 87 -24.12 3.20 12.60
CA GLU A 87 -23.34 4.08 13.47
C GLU A 87 -22.07 3.39 13.98
N GLU A 88 -22.15 2.13 14.42
CA GLU A 88 -21.00 1.36 14.87
C GLU A 88 -19.97 1.17 13.74
N ARG A 89 -20.43 0.85 12.53
CA ARG A 89 -19.58 0.79 11.32
C ARG A 89 -18.91 2.13 11.04
N ALA A 90 -19.66 3.23 11.08
CA ALA A 90 -19.11 4.57 10.83
C ALA A 90 -18.04 4.94 11.86
N ARG A 91 -18.28 4.64 13.15
CA ARG A 91 -17.30 4.86 14.22
C ARG A 91 -16.04 4.01 14.01
N ALA A 92 -16.17 2.74 13.64
CA ALA A 92 -15.04 1.86 13.36
C ALA A 92 -14.22 2.34 12.15
N GLU A 93 -14.89 2.84 11.10
CA GLU A 93 -14.22 3.43 9.92
C GLU A 93 -13.48 4.71 10.27
N GLU A 94 -14.08 5.58 11.08
CA GLU A 94 -13.43 6.81 11.55
C GLU A 94 -12.21 6.50 12.43
N GLN A 95 -12.32 5.52 13.33
CA GLN A 95 -11.19 5.02 14.12
C GLN A 95 -10.07 4.48 13.22
N ALA A 96 -10.39 3.68 12.20
CA ALA A 96 -9.39 3.18 11.25
C ALA A 96 -8.69 4.33 10.50
N ARG A 97 -9.47 5.32 10.05
CA ARG A 97 -8.96 6.49 9.31
C ARG A 97 -8.05 7.36 10.18
N THR A 98 -8.44 7.63 11.42
CA THR A 98 -7.67 8.45 12.37
C THR A 98 -6.38 7.74 12.77
N ALA A 99 -6.45 6.45 13.11
CA ALA A 99 -5.28 5.65 13.44
C ALA A 99 -4.27 5.57 12.29
N ARG A 100 -4.76 5.35 11.06
CA ARG A 100 -3.93 5.33 9.85
C ARG A 100 -3.21 6.67 9.61
N LYS A 101 -3.89 7.81 9.82
CA LYS A 101 -3.27 9.14 9.67
C LYS A 101 -2.22 9.42 10.75
N ALA A 102 -2.43 8.90 11.96
CA ALA A 102 -1.51 9.07 13.08
C ALA A 102 -0.32 8.10 13.06
N MET A 103 -0.32 7.11 12.15
CA MET A 103 0.69 6.05 12.09
C MET A 103 2.09 6.62 11.82
N LYS A 104 2.96 6.54 12.82
CA LYS A 104 4.40 6.81 12.69
C LYS A 104 5.15 5.54 12.32
N PRO A 105 6.35 5.65 11.70
CA PRO A 105 7.16 4.48 11.35
C PRO A 105 7.59 3.64 12.55
N ASP A 106 7.83 4.25 13.72
CA ASP A 106 8.26 3.58 14.95
C ASP A 106 7.12 2.82 15.65
N ASP A 107 5.88 3.32 15.56
CA ASP A 107 4.72 2.74 16.26
C ASP A 107 3.98 1.67 15.44
N ARG A 108 4.68 1.06 14.47
CA ARG A 108 4.07 0.21 13.44
C ARG A 108 3.45 -1.07 13.99
N GLU A 109 4.04 -1.66 15.03
CA GLU A 109 3.55 -2.89 15.63
C GLU A 109 2.22 -2.66 16.37
N SER A 110 2.13 -1.57 17.13
CA SER A 110 0.88 -1.15 17.78
C SER A 110 -0.20 -0.80 16.75
N ALA A 111 0.17 -0.11 15.67
CA ALA A 111 -0.73 0.18 14.56
C ALA A 111 -1.24 -1.10 13.88
N LEU A 112 -0.38 -2.11 13.71
CA LEU A 112 -0.73 -3.40 13.14
C LEU A 112 -1.70 -4.19 14.04
N MET A 113 -1.49 -4.19 15.36
CA MET A 113 -2.42 -4.82 16.30
C MET A 113 -3.81 -4.17 16.24
N LEU A 114 -3.86 -2.84 16.21
CA LEU A 114 -5.13 -2.11 16.07
C LEU A 114 -5.81 -2.42 14.74
N ALA A 115 -5.05 -2.44 13.64
CA ALA A 115 -5.60 -2.78 12.33
C ALA A 115 -6.21 -4.19 12.31
N ARG A 116 -5.51 -5.19 12.88
CA ARG A 116 -6.01 -6.57 13.01
C ARG A 116 -7.29 -6.64 13.83
N HIS A 117 -7.33 -5.94 14.97
CA HIS A 117 -8.51 -5.86 15.82
C HIS A 117 -9.71 -5.28 15.06
N LEU A 118 -9.53 -4.16 14.34
CA LEU A 118 -10.58 -3.53 13.56
C LEU A 118 -11.08 -4.45 12.43
N THR A 119 -10.18 -5.19 11.77
CA THR A 119 -10.56 -6.14 10.71
C THR A 119 -11.18 -7.44 11.21
N ALA A 120 -10.93 -7.82 12.48
CA ALA A 120 -11.53 -9.00 13.09
C ALA A 120 -12.99 -8.77 13.51
N SER A 121 -13.41 -7.50 13.63
CA SER A 121 -14.79 -7.15 13.93
C SER A 121 -15.73 -7.55 12.77
N GLN A 122 -16.95 -7.96 13.09
CA GLN A 122 -18.00 -8.29 12.10
C GLN A 122 -18.37 -7.09 11.21
N HIS A 123 -17.96 -5.88 11.62
CA HIS A 123 -18.30 -4.60 11.01
C HIS A 123 -17.10 -3.96 10.29
N ALA A 124 -16.09 -4.77 9.93
CA ALA A 124 -14.89 -4.31 9.25
C ALA A 124 -15.20 -3.69 7.87
N GLY A 125 -15.09 -2.36 7.79
CA GLY A 125 -15.25 -1.58 6.56
C GLY A 125 -13.96 -1.49 5.70
N PRO A 126 -14.04 -0.84 4.52
CA PRO A 126 -12.93 -0.70 3.58
C PRO A 126 -11.71 0.03 4.18
N GLU A 127 -11.91 1.00 5.06
CA GLU A 127 -10.79 1.73 5.68
C GLU A 127 -9.99 0.85 6.66
N ALA A 128 -10.63 -0.11 7.35
CA ALA A 128 -9.94 -1.05 8.22
C ALA A 128 -9.02 -1.98 7.41
N TRP A 129 -9.53 -2.53 6.30
CA TRP A 129 -8.73 -3.36 5.38
C TRP A 129 -7.60 -2.58 4.73
N ARG A 130 -7.85 -1.31 4.36
CA ARG A 130 -6.83 -0.43 3.83
C ARG A 130 -5.74 -0.17 4.87
N PHE A 131 -6.12 0.12 6.12
CA PHE A 131 -5.19 0.31 7.22
C PHE A 131 -4.33 -0.94 7.46
N LEU A 132 -4.94 -2.13 7.50
CA LEU A 132 -4.22 -3.40 7.65
C LEU A 132 -3.19 -3.61 6.52
N SER A 133 -3.57 -3.34 5.27
CA SER A 133 -2.67 -3.50 4.12
C SER A 133 -1.45 -2.57 4.14
N GLU A 134 -1.54 -1.41 4.82
CA GLU A 134 -0.44 -0.45 4.91
C GLU A 134 0.43 -0.68 6.14
N ALA A 135 -0.19 -1.07 7.25
CA ALA A 135 0.49 -1.39 8.50
C ALA A 135 1.26 -2.71 8.40
N SER A 136 0.68 -3.74 7.78
CA SER A 136 1.32 -5.06 7.69
C SER A 136 2.62 -5.02 6.88
N THR A 137 3.60 -5.80 7.29
CA THR A 137 4.83 -6.08 6.52
C THR A 137 4.81 -7.43 5.84
N ASP A 138 3.82 -8.29 6.16
CA ASP A 138 3.66 -9.59 5.54
C ASP A 138 2.89 -9.46 4.21
N ILE A 139 3.47 -9.98 3.15
CA ILE A 139 2.92 -9.91 1.79
C ILE A 139 1.60 -10.67 1.71
N ASN A 140 1.47 -11.81 2.40
CA ASN A 140 0.25 -12.62 2.37
C ASN A 140 -0.91 -11.88 3.05
N GLU A 141 -0.66 -11.34 4.24
CA GLU A 141 -1.64 -10.51 4.96
C GLU A 141 -2.02 -9.26 4.17
N GLN A 142 -1.06 -8.58 3.53
CA GLN A 142 -1.33 -7.46 2.63
C GLN A 142 -2.24 -7.86 1.46
N ILE A 143 -1.96 -8.98 0.79
CA ILE A 143 -2.80 -9.45 -0.33
C ILE A 143 -4.21 -9.79 0.16
N GLY A 144 -4.34 -10.48 1.29
CA GLY A 144 -5.63 -10.80 1.90
C GLY A 144 -6.46 -9.55 2.16
N ALA A 145 -5.86 -8.55 2.80
CA ALA A 145 -6.49 -7.27 3.09
C ALA A 145 -6.88 -6.50 1.82
N LEU A 146 -6.00 -6.45 0.81
CA LEU A 146 -6.28 -5.78 -0.46
C LEU A 146 -7.35 -6.50 -1.29
N LYS A 147 -7.44 -7.83 -1.22
CA LYS A 147 -8.53 -8.60 -1.85
C LYS A 147 -9.87 -8.27 -1.20
N LYS A 148 -9.92 -8.22 0.14
CA LYS A 148 -11.12 -7.79 0.86
C LYS A 148 -11.51 -6.35 0.50
N LEU A 149 -10.53 -5.46 0.38
CA LEU A 149 -10.78 -4.10 -0.08
C LEU A 149 -11.39 -4.04 -1.50
N LEU A 150 -11.01 -4.95 -2.40
CA LEU A 150 -11.60 -5.04 -3.75
C LEU A 150 -13.04 -5.59 -3.75
N GLU A 151 -13.47 -6.32 -2.72
CA GLU A 151 -14.88 -6.72 -2.57
C GLU A 151 -15.77 -5.48 -2.39
N PHE A 152 -15.28 -4.46 -1.67
CA PHE A 152 -15.96 -3.17 -1.50
C PHE A 152 -15.72 -2.21 -2.68
N GLU A 153 -14.51 -2.19 -3.25
CA GLU A 153 -14.09 -1.26 -4.31
C GLU A 153 -13.58 -1.98 -5.58
N PRO A 154 -14.45 -2.68 -6.33
CA PRO A 154 -14.02 -3.53 -7.46
C PRO A 154 -13.36 -2.75 -8.60
N GLY A 155 -13.70 -1.46 -8.75
CA GLY A 155 -13.13 -0.56 -9.77
C GLY A 155 -11.75 0.00 -9.45
N ASN A 156 -11.18 -0.28 -8.26
CA ASN A 156 -9.95 0.37 -7.82
C ASN A 156 -8.71 -0.20 -8.54
N ALA A 157 -8.34 0.42 -9.66
CA ALA A 157 -7.19 0.03 -10.48
C ALA A 157 -5.86 0.04 -9.70
N ARG A 158 -5.72 0.95 -8.73
CA ARG A 158 -4.51 1.05 -7.90
C ARG A 158 -4.35 -0.17 -7.01
N VAL A 159 -5.43 -0.57 -6.33
CA VAL A 159 -5.45 -1.77 -5.47
C VAL A 159 -5.23 -3.03 -6.31
N LYS A 160 -5.91 -3.14 -7.47
CA LYS A 160 -5.75 -4.27 -8.40
C LYS A 160 -4.30 -4.42 -8.90
N ASN A 161 -3.66 -3.32 -9.28
CA ASN A 161 -2.26 -3.32 -9.68
C ASN A 161 -1.34 -3.68 -8.51
N LYS A 162 -1.65 -3.23 -7.29
CA LYS A 162 -0.87 -3.56 -6.10
C LYS A 162 -0.95 -5.05 -5.77
N VAL A 163 -2.14 -5.65 -5.81
CA VAL A 163 -2.32 -7.11 -5.62
C VAL A 163 -1.54 -7.89 -6.68
N ARG A 164 -1.63 -7.48 -7.96
CA ARG A 164 -0.85 -8.13 -9.04
C ARG A 164 0.66 -8.06 -8.77
N GLN A 165 1.15 -6.89 -8.33
CA GLN A 165 2.56 -6.71 -7.97
C GLN A 165 2.97 -7.62 -6.81
N LEU A 166 2.15 -7.70 -5.75
CA LEU A 166 2.46 -8.54 -4.59
C LEU A 166 2.39 -10.04 -4.91
N ASN A 167 1.43 -10.48 -5.73
CA ASN A 167 1.38 -11.86 -6.23
C ASN A 167 2.62 -12.21 -7.05
N HIS A 168 3.10 -11.30 -7.91
CA HIS A 168 4.35 -11.50 -8.65
C HIS A 168 5.53 -11.79 -7.71
N PHE A 169 5.63 -11.11 -6.58
CA PHE A 169 6.68 -11.36 -5.59
C PHE A 169 6.55 -12.71 -4.87
N ILE A 170 5.34 -13.24 -4.72
CA ILE A 170 5.15 -14.60 -4.20
C ILE A 170 5.56 -15.63 -5.25
N GLU A 171 5.17 -15.39 -6.51
CA GLU A 171 5.48 -16.30 -7.62
C GLU A 171 6.97 -16.31 -7.96
N ASP A 172 7.65 -15.18 -7.81
CA ASP A 172 9.08 -14.97 -8.02
C ASP A 172 9.79 -14.43 -6.75
N PRO A 173 10.22 -15.33 -5.84
CA PRO A 173 10.98 -14.96 -4.64
C PRO A 173 12.33 -14.28 -4.92
N PHE A 174 12.91 -14.49 -6.11
CA PHE A 174 14.17 -13.86 -6.50
C PHE A 174 13.99 -12.36 -6.77
N ASP A 175 12.90 -12.00 -7.45
CA ASP A 175 12.52 -10.60 -7.65
C ASP A 175 12.18 -9.92 -6.33
N LEU A 176 11.51 -10.63 -5.41
CA LEU A 176 11.25 -10.14 -4.06
C LEU A 176 12.55 -9.86 -3.28
N ALA A 177 13.52 -10.76 -3.34
CA ALA A 177 14.82 -10.59 -2.69
C ALA A 177 15.59 -9.39 -3.26
N SER A 178 15.53 -9.20 -4.58
CA SER A 178 16.13 -8.05 -5.24
C SER A 178 15.46 -6.73 -4.82
N PHE A 179 14.14 -6.71 -4.68
CA PHE A 179 13.39 -5.57 -4.15
C PHE A 179 13.82 -5.17 -2.73
N TYR A 180 13.99 -6.14 -1.82
CA TYR A 180 14.48 -5.86 -0.46
C TYR A 180 15.93 -5.38 -0.44
N THR A 181 16.77 -5.91 -1.34
CA THR A 181 18.17 -5.50 -1.49
C THR A 181 18.28 -4.02 -1.83
N GLU A 182 17.47 -3.53 -2.76
CA GLU A 182 17.49 -2.11 -3.18
C GLU A 182 17.04 -1.16 -2.06
N ARG A 183 16.12 -1.61 -1.21
CA ARG A 183 15.64 -0.85 -0.04
C ARG A 183 16.61 -0.88 1.14
N GLY A 184 17.66 -1.69 1.09
CA GLY A 184 18.58 -1.90 2.20
C GLY A 184 18.00 -2.76 3.33
N GLU A 185 16.86 -3.42 3.12
CA GLU A 185 16.24 -4.33 4.08
C GLU A 185 16.94 -5.70 4.04
N ARG A 186 18.20 -5.74 4.49
CA ARG A 186 19.14 -6.88 4.30
C ARG A 186 18.61 -8.21 4.80
N GLU A 187 18.05 -8.24 6.02
CA GLU A 187 17.56 -9.49 6.62
C GLU A 187 16.42 -10.11 5.79
N LYS A 188 15.50 -9.28 5.30
CA LYS A 188 14.40 -9.75 4.44
C LYS A 188 14.90 -10.17 3.07
N ALA A 189 15.91 -9.49 2.53
CA ALA A 189 16.54 -9.86 1.27
C ALA A 189 17.21 -11.24 1.35
N ILE A 190 17.95 -11.52 2.44
CA ILE A 190 18.58 -12.82 2.68
C ILE A 190 17.52 -13.91 2.80
N ALA A 191 16.47 -13.70 3.61
CA ALA A 191 15.38 -14.65 3.77
C ALA A 191 14.70 -14.96 2.42
N ALA A 192 14.40 -13.95 1.61
CA ALA A 192 13.80 -14.14 0.29
C ALA A 192 14.76 -14.86 -0.69
N TYR A 193 16.08 -14.59 -0.65
CA TYR A 193 17.06 -15.34 -1.45
C TYR A 193 17.16 -16.80 -1.03
N GLN A 194 17.03 -17.11 0.27
CA GLN A 194 16.97 -18.50 0.75
C GLN A 194 15.74 -19.22 0.21
N THR A 195 14.56 -18.58 0.26
CA THR A 195 13.33 -19.12 -0.34
C THR A 195 13.51 -19.38 -1.84
N ALA A 196 14.12 -18.43 -2.57
CA ALA A 196 14.42 -18.59 -3.99
C ALA A 196 15.42 -19.74 -4.26
N ALA A 197 16.41 -19.94 -3.38
CA ALA A 197 17.42 -20.99 -3.52
C ALA A 197 16.84 -22.41 -3.35
N MET A 198 15.79 -22.56 -2.55
CA MET A 198 15.10 -23.83 -2.30
C MET A 198 14.11 -24.19 -3.41
N ASP A 199 13.72 -23.24 -4.25
CA ASP A 199 12.74 -23.45 -5.30
C ASP A 199 13.40 -24.05 -6.58
N PRO A 200 12.95 -25.24 -7.04
CA PRO A 200 13.49 -25.89 -8.23
C PRO A 200 13.46 -25.04 -9.50
N ARG A 201 12.51 -24.09 -9.61
CA ARG A 201 12.35 -23.19 -10.77
C ARG A 201 13.57 -22.30 -10.98
N PHE A 202 14.28 -21.96 -9.89
CA PHE A 202 15.45 -21.08 -9.93
C PHE A 202 16.78 -21.82 -10.00
N LYS A 203 16.78 -23.15 -10.20
CA LYS A 203 17.99 -23.97 -10.27
C LYS A 203 19.03 -23.43 -11.26
N LYS A 204 18.60 -22.92 -12.43
CA LYS A 204 19.50 -22.32 -13.44
C LYS A 204 20.13 -21.00 -12.98
N ARG A 205 19.49 -20.27 -12.06
CA ARG A 205 19.97 -19.00 -11.49
C ARG A 205 20.62 -19.17 -10.11
N TRP A 206 20.80 -20.40 -9.64
CA TRP A 206 21.31 -20.68 -8.29
C TRP A 206 22.64 -19.99 -8.00
N ASN A 207 23.57 -19.95 -8.97
CA ASN A 207 24.84 -19.24 -8.83
C ASN A 207 24.63 -17.74 -8.56
N GLU A 208 23.70 -17.09 -9.27
CA GLU A 208 23.41 -15.66 -9.07
C GLU A 208 22.83 -15.40 -7.68
N ILE A 209 21.90 -16.26 -7.24
CA ILE A 209 21.27 -16.20 -5.92
C ILE A 209 22.33 -16.35 -4.84
N TYR A 210 23.17 -17.37 -4.94
CA TYR A 210 24.24 -17.67 -3.99
C TYR A 210 25.20 -16.48 -3.83
N TRP A 211 25.71 -15.93 -4.94
CA TRP A 211 26.64 -14.79 -4.89
C TRP A 211 26.01 -13.53 -4.29
N LYS A 212 24.73 -13.25 -4.60
CA LYS A 212 24.00 -12.11 -4.03
C LYS A 212 23.76 -12.27 -2.54
N MET A 213 23.41 -13.48 -2.09
CA MET A 213 23.22 -13.76 -0.66
C MET A 213 24.53 -13.67 0.10
N ALA A 214 25.62 -14.25 -0.44
CA ALA A 214 26.94 -14.19 0.17
C ALA A 214 27.49 -12.75 0.25
N SER A 215 27.24 -11.91 -0.77
CA SER A 215 27.66 -10.51 -0.71
C SER A 215 26.89 -9.71 0.35
N LEU A 216 25.59 -9.96 0.52
CA LEU A 216 24.77 -9.32 1.56
C LEU A 216 25.20 -9.73 2.97
N GLN A 217 25.55 -11.00 3.17
CA GLN A 217 26.09 -11.49 4.43
C GLN A 217 27.45 -10.85 4.75
N ARG A 218 28.34 -10.76 3.77
CA ARG A 218 29.64 -10.09 3.94
C ARG A 218 29.48 -8.60 4.27
N GLN A 219 28.56 -7.90 3.60
CA GLN A 219 28.23 -6.50 3.91
C GLN A 219 27.66 -6.30 5.33
N ARG A 220 26.98 -7.32 5.88
CA ARG A 220 26.52 -7.31 7.27
C ARG A 220 27.70 -7.41 8.24
N GLU A 221 28.63 -8.32 7.97
CA GLU A 221 29.84 -8.52 8.79
C GLU A 221 30.75 -7.29 8.76
N GLU A 222 30.90 -6.65 7.59
CA GLU A 222 31.78 -5.50 7.38
C GLU A 222 31.13 -4.14 7.71
N GLN A 223 29.89 -4.11 8.21
CA GLN A 223 29.10 -2.89 8.49
C GLN A 223 29.12 -1.85 7.35
N ILE A 224 29.25 -2.27 6.10
CA ILE A 224 29.31 -1.36 4.95
C ILE A 224 27.98 -0.61 4.86
N ALA A 225 28.00 0.71 4.77
CA ALA A 225 26.79 1.52 4.64
C ALA A 225 26.07 1.25 3.30
N HIS A 226 24.75 1.10 3.32
CA HIS A 226 23.95 1.03 2.10
C HIS A 226 23.92 2.42 1.45
N ILE A 227 24.36 2.51 0.19
CA ILE A 227 24.26 3.76 -0.58
C ILE A 227 22.91 3.75 -1.30
N PRO A 228 21.99 4.69 -0.98
CA PRO A 228 20.70 4.73 -1.64
C PRO A 228 20.84 4.86 -3.16
N PRO A 229 19.98 4.22 -3.97
CA PRO A 229 20.05 4.30 -5.42
C PRO A 229 19.95 5.74 -5.93
N LEU A 230 19.25 6.63 -5.23
CA LEU A 230 19.19 8.07 -5.54
C LEU A 230 20.56 8.76 -5.47
N VAL A 231 21.38 8.41 -4.48
CA VAL A 231 22.74 8.96 -4.34
C VAL A 231 23.63 8.47 -5.48
N SER A 232 23.48 7.19 -5.85
CA SER A 232 24.16 6.63 -7.03
C SER A 232 23.73 7.32 -8.33
N ILE A 233 22.43 7.59 -8.51
CA ILE A 233 21.91 8.33 -9.68
C ILE A 233 22.49 9.75 -9.72
N ALA A 234 22.42 10.47 -8.61
CA ALA A 234 22.94 11.83 -8.52
C ALA A 234 24.44 11.84 -8.83
N ARG A 235 25.22 10.95 -8.22
CA ARG A 235 26.66 10.86 -8.47
C ARG A 235 26.98 10.57 -9.93
N LEU A 236 26.29 9.61 -10.55
CA LEU A 236 26.51 9.24 -11.96
C LEU A 236 26.03 10.31 -12.93
N THR A 237 25.01 11.09 -12.56
CA THR A 237 24.49 12.18 -13.38
C THR A 237 25.40 13.40 -13.33
N PHE A 238 25.78 13.84 -12.13
CA PHE A 238 26.50 15.10 -11.94
C PHE A 238 28.01 14.99 -12.15
N ALA A 239 28.64 13.82 -11.96
CA ALA A 239 30.10 13.71 -12.09
C ALA A 239 30.61 14.06 -13.51
N PRO A 240 30.05 13.52 -14.61
CA PRO A 240 30.46 13.92 -15.96
C PRO A 240 30.13 15.38 -16.26
N THR A 241 29.01 15.88 -15.74
CA THR A 241 28.60 17.27 -15.94
C THR A 241 29.54 18.25 -15.25
N LEU A 242 29.95 17.96 -14.02
CA LEU A 242 30.87 18.79 -13.26
C LEU A 242 32.27 18.79 -13.89
N LEU A 243 32.71 17.63 -14.41
CA LEU A 243 33.92 17.53 -15.23
C LEU A 243 33.83 18.41 -16.48
N TYR A 244 32.71 18.36 -17.22
CA TYR A 244 32.48 19.19 -18.40
C TYR A 244 32.53 20.70 -18.10
N VAL A 245 31.89 21.13 -17.00
CA VAL A 245 31.90 22.53 -16.55
C VAL A 245 33.32 22.95 -16.17
N ALA A 246 34.05 22.12 -15.43
CA ALA A 246 35.44 22.40 -15.07
C ALA A 246 36.33 22.57 -16.31
N LEU A 247 36.20 21.69 -17.30
CA LEU A 247 36.94 21.78 -18.57
C LEU A 247 36.54 23.02 -19.37
N THR A 248 35.25 23.35 -19.41
CA THR A 248 34.76 24.58 -20.07
C THR A 248 35.33 25.83 -19.40
N LEU A 249 35.39 25.88 -18.06
CA LEU A 249 35.98 27.00 -17.33
C LEU A 249 37.48 27.14 -17.63
N VAL A 250 38.22 26.04 -17.68
CA VAL A 250 39.63 26.04 -18.10
C VAL A 250 39.79 26.55 -19.54
N HIS A 251 38.87 26.17 -20.43
CA HIS A 251 38.92 26.57 -21.84
C HIS A 251 38.59 28.05 -22.06
N VAL A 252 37.59 28.59 -21.36
CA VAL A 252 37.20 30.00 -21.49
C VAL A 252 38.15 30.92 -20.72
N GLY A 253 38.80 30.42 -19.66
CA GLY A 253 39.82 31.16 -18.90
C GLY A 253 39.24 32.03 -17.78
N VAL A 254 40.03 33.02 -17.33
CA VAL A 254 39.81 33.78 -16.07
C VAL A 254 38.51 34.59 -16.05
N ASN A 255 37.86 34.84 -17.20
CA ASN A 255 36.65 35.66 -17.26
C ASN A 255 35.54 35.04 -18.15
N PRO A 256 34.83 34.00 -17.65
CA PRO A 256 33.90 33.19 -18.44
C PRO A 256 32.65 33.93 -18.94
N PHE A 257 32.31 35.05 -18.32
CA PHE A 257 31.11 35.83 -18.63
C PHE A 257 31.38 37.03 -19.52
N ALA A 258 32.65 37.37 -19.79
CA ALA A 258 33.00 38.50 -20.64
C ALA A 258 32.74 38.20 -22.14
N ASN A 259 32.98 36.94 -22.56
CA ASN A 259 32.72 36.46 -23.92
C ASN A 259 31.99 35.11 -23.86
N PRO A 260 30.67 35.09 -23.61
CA PRO A 260 29.93 33.84 -23.50
C PRO A 260 29.92 33.13 -24.85
N GLN A 261 30.46 31.90 -24.90
CA GLN A 261 30.34 31.00 -26.05
C GLN A 261 29.11 30.12 -25.84
N PRO A 262 27.94 30.44 -26.43
CA PRO A 262 26.67 29.77 -26.09
C PRO A 262 26.69 28.28 -26.42
N LEU A 263 27.46 27.91 -27.44
CA LEU A 263 27.63 26.52 -27.86
C LEU A 263 28.26 25.65 -26.77
N LEU A 264 29.30 26.14 -26.09
CA LEU A 264 29.94 25.41 -24.98
C LEU A 264 29.01 25.31 -23.76
N TRP A 265 28.33 26.40 -23.42
CA TRP A 265 27.39 26.39 -22.29
C TRP A 265 26.18 25.50 -22.55
N SER A 266 25.72 25.37 -23.80
CA SER A 266 24.65 24.43 -24.16
C SER A 266 25.05 22.96 -23.97
N GLY A 267 26.35 22.65 -24.10
CA GLY A 267 26.90 21.31 -23.87
C GLY A 267 26.69 20.80 -22.44
N PHE A 268 26.56 21.69 -21.45
CA PHE A 268 26.19 21.33 -20.07
C PHE A 268 24.89 20.53 -20.03
N PHE A 269 23.84 21.01 -20.72
CA PHE A 269 22.54 20.35 -20.72
C PHE A 269 22.58 19.00 -21.44
N VAL A 270 23.38 18.90 -22.50
CA VAL A 270 23.60 17.65 -23.25
C VAL A 270 24.31 16.61 -22.38
N VAL A 271 25.39 17.00 -21.69
CA VAL A 271 26.13 16.11 -20.78
C VAL A 271 25.28 15.74 -19.56
N LEU A 272 24.50 16.68 -19.01
CA LEU A 272 23.58 16.42 -17.90
C LEU A 272 22.52 15.38 -18.29
N LEU A 273 21.91 15.53 -19.47
CA LEU A 273 20.95 14.57 -20.00
C LEU A 273 21.60 13.19 -20.23
N GLY A 274 22.80 13.16 -20.81
CA GLY A 274 23.55 11.93 -21.03
C GLY A 274 23.95 11.21 -19.73
N GLY A 275 24.40 11.97 -18.72
CA GLY A 275 24.69 11.47 -17.38
C GLY A 275 23.46 10.86 -16.71
N PHE A 276 22.31 11.54 -16.82
CA PHE A 276 21.04 11.04 -16.30
C PHE A 276 20.59 9.74 -16.99
N MET A 277 20.72 9.64 -18.32
CA MET A 277 20.40 8.43 -19.07
C MET A 277 21.29 7.25 -18.67
N ASN A 278 22.60 7.49 -18.49
CA ASN A 278 23.52 6.45 -18.06
C ASN A 278 23.25 6.00 -16.62
N ALA A 279 22.93 6.95 -15.73
CA ALA A 279 22.49 6.66 -14.38
C ALA A 279 21.22 5.79 -14.35
N LEU A 280 20.24 6.07 -15.21
CA LEU A 280 19.03 5.25 -15.36
C LEU A 280 19.31 3.84 -15.89
N ALA A 281 20.31 3.68 -16.76
CA ALA A 281 20.69 2.38 -17.29
C ALA A 281 21.35 1.46 -16.24
N VAL A 282 22.11 2.05 -15.31
CA VAL A 282 22.82 1.33 -14.23
C VAL A 282 21.88 0.91 -13.11
N VAL A 283 20.88 1.72 -12.76
CA VAL A 283 19.94 1.39 -11.70
C VAL A 283 19.00 0.28 -12.15
N ARG A 284 19.28 -0.94 -11.69
CA ARG A 284 18.41 -2.10 -11.89
C ARG A 284 17.13 -1.91 -11.07
N SER A 285 16.00 -1.94 -11.79
CA SER A 285 14.70 -2.50 -11.41
C SER A 285 14.04 -2.12 -10.06
N HIS A 286 13.33 -0.98 -10.00
CA HIS A 286 11.96 -0.78 -9.44
C HIS A 286 11.65 0.73 -9.30
N ASN A 287 12.10 1.54 -10.26
CA ASN A 287 11.90 2.98 -10.21
C ASN A 287 10.64 3.39 -10.98
N LYS A 288 9.80 4.24 -10.36
CA LYS A 288 8.61 4.84 -11.00
C LYS A 288 8.96 5.53 -12.32
N ILE A 289 10.20 6.03 -12.45
CA ILE A 289 10.72 6.68 -13.66
C ILE A 289 10.61 5.75 -14.87
N TRP A 290 10.94 4.47 -14.74
CA TRP A 290 10.84 3.51 -15.86
C TRP A 290 9.39 3.28 -16.29
N ALA A 291 8.46 3.18 -15.34
CA ALA A 291 7.03 3.04 -15.63
C ALA A 291 6.46 4.29 -16.31
N VAL A 292 6.92 5.49 -15.94
CA VAL A 292 6.51 6.75 -16.57
C VAL A 292 7.10 6.89 -17.97
N LEU A 293 8.40 6.63 -18.12
CA LEU A 293 9.13 6.86 -19.38
C LEU A 293 8.75 5.87 -20.48
N PHE A 294 8.48 4.60 -20.12
CA PHE A 294 8.22 3.53 -21.09
C PHE A 294 6.77 3.01 -21.07
N ARG A 295 5.90 3.55 -20.21
CA ARG A 295 4.50 3.11 -20.05
C ARG A 295 4.33 1.59 -19.90
N THR A 296 5.30 0.90 -19.33
CA THR A 296 5.24 -0.55 -19.11
C THR A 296 4.55 -0.88 -17.79
N ALA A 297 3.66 -1.86 -17.79
CA ALA A 297 2.98 -2.35 -16.59
C ALA A 297 3.94 -3.03 -15.60
N ALA A 298 5.05 -3.56 -16.11
CA ALA A 298 6.16 -4.05 -15.31
C ALA A 298 7.09 -2.88 -14.98
N ALA A 299 7.35 -2.65 -13.69
CA ALA A 299 8.36 -1.71 -13.20
C ALA A 299 9.80 -2.21 -13.44
N HIS A 300 10.00 -3.01 -14.49
CA HIS A 300 11.26 -3.65 -14.84
C HIS A 300 11.76 -3.07 -16.16
N SER A 301 13.01 -2.59 -16.17
CA SER A 301 13.71 -2.25 -17.39
C SER A 301 14.22 -3.52 -18.07
N THR A 302 13.97 -3.69 -19.37
CA THR A 302 14.53 -4.82 -20.13
C THR A 302 16.02 -4.59 -20.41
N PRO A 303 16.83 -5.66 -20.57
CA PRO A 303 18.26 -5.52 -20.89
C PRO A 303 18.50 -4.66 -22.15
N ALA A 304 17.63 -4.81 -23.16
CA ALA A 304 17.69 -4.03 -24.40
C ALA A 304 17.45 -2.54 -24.16
N MET A 305 16.43 -2.17 -23.36
CA MET A 305 16.18 -0.76 -23.04
C MET A 305 17.32 -0.13 -22.25
N ARG A 306 17.95 -0.89 -21.33
CA ARG A 306 19.13 -0.41 -20.58
C ARG A 306 20.31 -0.19 -21.51
N PHE A 307 20.53 -1.09 -22.46
CA PHE A 307 21.60 -0.96 -23.45
C PHE A 307 21.41 0.31 -24.28
N ILE A 308 20.20 0.57 -24.80
CA ILE A 308 19.87 1.78 -25.56
C ILE A 308 20.10 3.05 -24.72
N MET A 309 19.66 3.04 -23.45
CA MET A 309 19.87 4.18 -22.54
C MET A 309 21.35 4.43 -22.24
N ALA A 310 22.12 3.36 -22.03
CA ALA A 310 23.56 3.45 -21.77
C ALA A 310 24.31 3.98 -23.00
N THR A 311 24.04 3.44 -24.18
CA THR A 311 24.71 3.87 -25.42
C THR A 311 24.34 5.30 -25.79
N GLY A 312 23.05 5.66 -25.74
CA GLY A 312 22.59 7.02 -25.96
C GLY A 312 23.19 8.00 -24.95
N GLY A 313 23.24 7.63 -23.67
CA GLY A 313 23.85 8.43 -22.61
C GLY A 313 25.34 8.70 -22.86
N TRP A 314 26.11 7.66 -23.20
CA TRP A 314 27.54 7.82 -23.53
C TRP A 314 27.78 8.67 -24.77
N ILE A 315 26.95 8.57 -25.81
CA ILE A 315 27.06 9.42 -27.00
C ILE A 315 26.85 10.90 -26.63
N LEU A 316 25.82 11.20 -25.84
CA LEU A 316 25.51 12.55 -25.38
C LEU A 316 26.59 13.12 -24.46
N ILE A 317 27.26 12.29 -23.64
CA ILE A 317 28.40 12.72 -22.84
C ILE A 317 29.62 12.95 -23.72
N ALA A 318 29.96 12.00 -24.62
CA ALA A 318 31.20 12.04 -25.39
C ALA A 318 31.24 13.19 -26.40
N LEU A 319 30.13 13.48 -27.08
CA LEU A 319 30.10 14.46 -28.17
C LEU A 319 30.53 15.87 -27.72
N PRO A 320 30.00 16.46 -26.63
CA PRO A 320 30.46 17.77 -26.13
C PRO A 320 31.92 17.77 -25.66
N HIS A 321 32.41 16.66 -25.08
CA HIS A 321 33.81 16.56 -24.64
C HIS A 321 34.77 16.48 -25.82
N ILE A 322 34.41 15.73 -26.88
CA ILE A 322 35.19 15.67 -28.12
C ILE A 322 35.22 17.05 -28.79
N LEU A 323 34.08 17.76 -28.83
CA LEU A 323 34.02 19.12 -29.38
C LEU A 323 34.93 20.09 -28.60
N LEU A 324 34.88 20.06 -27.26
CA LEU A 324 35.80 20.84 -26.40
C LEU A 324 37.27 20.54 -26.71
N PHE A 325 37.60 19.25 -26.86
CA PHE A 325 38.96 18.82 -27.17
C PHE A 325 39.42 19.32 -28.55
N LEU A 326 38.58 19.19 -29.59
CA LEU A 326 38.89 19.68 -30.93
C LEU A 326 39.09 21.20 -30.95
N LEU A 327 38.23 21.95 -30.26
CA LEU A 327 38.38 23.41 -30.11
C LEU A 327 39.69 23.77 -29.40
N ALA A 328 40.09 23.01 -28.38
CA ALA A 328 41.37 23.21 -27.70
C ALA A 328 42.56 22.95 -28.63
N VAL A 329 42.53 21.89 -29.43
CA VAL A 329 43.59 21.58 -30.40
C VAL A 329 43.69 22.64 -31.49
N MET A 330 42.56 23.10 -32.04
CA MET A 330 42.55 24.16 -33.05
C MET A 330 43.14 25.47 -32.48
N ARG A 331 42.76 25.84 -31.26
CA ARG A 331 43.30 27.02 -30.58
C ARG A 331 44.82 26.97 -30.36
N ILE A 332 45.38 25.79 -30.02
CA ILE A 332 46.82 25.62 -29.88
C ILE A 332 47.52 25.78 -31.24
N LYS A 333 46.93 25.24 -32.31
CA LYS A 333 47.48 25.34 -33.67
C LYS A 333 47.53 26.78 -34.17
N ASP A 334 46.49 27.57 -33.89
CA ASP A 334 46.44 28.99 -34.25
C ASP A 334 47.49 29.84 -33.50
N ILE A 335 47.82 29.47 -32.26
CA ILE A 335 48.92 30.11 -31.52
C ILE A 335 50.27 29.77 -32.15
N GLY A 336 50.46 28.52 -32.61
CA GLY A 336 51.69 28.07 -33.28
C GLY A 336 51.94 28.76 -34.63
N SER A 337 50.90 28.94 -35.45
CA SER A 337 51.03 29.62 -36.75
C SER A 337 51.20 31.14 -36.63
N GLY A 338 50.66 31.77 -35.58
CA GLY A 338 50.87 33.19 -35.30
C GLY A 338 52.31 33.54 -34.89
N LEU A 339 53.06 32.58 -34.34
CA LEU A 339 54.47 32.74 -33.97
C LEU A 339 55.44 32.64 -35.15
N GLU A 340 55.10 31.90 -36.22
CA GLU A 340 55.95 31.79 -37.42
C GLU A 340 55.86 33.01 -38.36
N ILE A 341 54.84 33.86 -38.24
CA ILE A 341 54.67 35.06 -39.09
C ILE A 341 55.29 36.30 -38.42
N GLY A 342 55.73 36.19 -37.16
CA GLY A 342 56.30 37.29 -36.37
C GLY A 342 57.83 37.26 -36.17
N LEU A 343 58.53 36.34 -36.83
CA LEU A 343 60.00 36.28 -36.97
C LEU A 343 60.37 36.62 -38.41
#